data_AF-A0AAW3V0N0-F1
#
_entry.id   AF-A0AAW3V0N0-F1
#
_cell.length_a   1.000
_cell.length_b   1.000
_cell.length_c   1.000
_cell.angle_alpha   90.00
_cell.angle_beta   90.00
_cell.angle_gamma   90.00
#
_symmetry.space_group_name_H-M   'P 1'
#
loop_
_entity.id
_entity.type
_entity.pdbx_description
1 polymer ?
#
loop_
_entity_poly.entity_id
_entity_poly.type
_entity_poly.pdbx_seq_one_letter_code
_entity_poly.pdbx_strand_id
1 'polypeptide(L)'
;MTGNNGAEAFGRRAQQGRTTLPLGGDEWAVLNVVAEHGEIRGTGKVADLAFGSSNASRDERILRVSKALTGLRDYRLVEWSEDDGGVVLWALAPGVHMTNLALLFGRMRNSQG
;
A
#
# COMPACT_ATOMS: atom_id res chain seq x y z
N MET A 1 -1.33 48.13 -2.82
CA MET A 1 -0.30 48.03 -1.76
C MET A 1 -0.80 46.95 -0.81
N THR A 2 -0.48 45.66 -1.02
CA THR A 2 0.80 44.93 -0.87
C THR A 2 1.15 44.60 0.58
N GLY A 3 1.28 43.28 0.87
CA GLY A 3 1.96 42.69 2.02
C GLY A 3 1.13 41.60 2.72
N ASN A 4 0.93 40.41 2.14
CA ASN A 4 1.75 39.19 2.22
C ASN A 4 2.18 38.73 3.64
N ASN A 5 2.00 37.41 3.85
CA ASN A 5 2.68 36.51 4.79
C ASN A 5 1.98 36.15 6.12
N GLY A 6 1.19 35.07 6.04
CA GLY A 6 0.97 34.12 7.13
C GLY A 6 1.01 32.68 6.61
N ALA A 7 1.71 32.45 5.49
CA ALA A 7 2.04 31.14 4.95
C ALA A 7 3.35 30.64 5.59
N GLU A 8 3.37 30.51 6.92
CA GLU A 8 4.58 30.12 7.66
C GLU A 8 4.25 29.15 8.79
N ALA A 9 3.69 27.99 8.46
CA ALA A 9 3.69 26.83 9.36
C ALA A 9 3.74 25.45 8.67
N PHE A 10 3.67 25.39 7.33
CA PHE A 10 3.82 24.15 6.55
C PHE A 10 5.21 24.01 5.90
N GLY A 11 6.18 24.80 6.36
CA GLY A 11 7.52 24.90 5.75
C GLY A 11 8.66 24.18 6.44
N ARG A 12 8.47 23.52 7.61
CA ARG A 12 9.58 22.85 8.31
C ARG A 12 9.14 21.61 9.10
N ARG A 13 8.99 20.49 8.39
CA ARG A 13 9.30 19.13 8.90
C ARG A 13 9.34 18.07 7.79
N ALA A 14 9.91 18.44 6.64
CA ALA A 14 10.71 17.47 5.90
C ALA A 14 12.08 17.45 6.58
N GLN A 15 12.65 16.27 6.87
CA GLN A 15 13.97 16.03 7.48
C GLN A 15 14.03 15.88 9.01
N GLN A 16 13.37 14.87 9.58
CA GLN A 16 13.93 14.11 10.71
C GLN A 16 13.14 12.82 10.95
N GLY A 17 13.76 11.70 10.56
CA GLY A 17 13.21 10.35 10.64
C GLY A 17 12.93 9.77 9.26
N ARG A 18 13.85 8.98 8.72
CA ARG A 18 13.48 7.92 7.77
C ARG A 18 12.58 6.96 8.55
N THR A 19 11.29 7.27 8.65
CA THR A 19 10.30 6.32 9.13
C THR A 19 10.06 5.33 8.00
N THR A 20 11.00 4.39 7.82
CA THR A 20 10.71 3.13 7.17
C THR A 20 9.72 2.43 8.10
N LEU A 21 8.43 2.71 7.98
CA LEU A 21 7.41 1.90 8.64
C LEU A 21 7.45 0.56 7.92
N PRO A 22 7.97 -0.51 8.56
CA PRO A 22 8.16 -1.75 7.86
C PRO A 22 6.79 -2.32 7.50
N LEU A 23 6.52 -2.48 6.21
CA LEU A 23 5.39 -3.27 5.76
C LEU A 23 5.52 -4.68 6.35
N GLY A 24 4.46 -5.18 6.98
CA GLY A 24 4.38 -6.56 7.40
C GLY A 24 4.35 -7.52 6.22
N GLY A 25 4.46 -8.83 6.50
CA GLY A 25 4.43 -9.85 5.45
C GLY A 25 3.17 -9.80 4.59
N ASP A 26 2.01 -9.53 5.21
CA ASP A 26 0.72 -9.44 4.52
C ASP A 26 0.63 -8.22 3.61
N GLU A 27 1.08 -7.05 4.09
CA GLU A 27 1.12 -5.82 3.30
C GLU A 27 2.07 -5.95 2.11
N TRP A 28 3.21 -6.62 2.30
CA TRP A 28 4.13 -6.92 1.21
C TRP A 28 3.54 -7.87 0.17
N ALA A 29 2.87 -8.95 0.60
CA ALA A 29 2.24 -9.90 -0.29
C ALA A 29 1.16 -9.23 -1.15
N VAL A 30 0.31 -8.40 -0.52
CA VAL A 30 -0.73 -7.64 -1.21
C VAL A 30 -0.14 -6.60 -2.16
N LEU A 31 0.88 -5.86 -1.74
CA LEU A 31 1.52 -4.84 -2.57
C LEU A 31 2.17 -5.43 -3.82
N ASN A 32 2.82 -6.59 -3.70
CA ASN A 32 3.40 -7.29 -4.85
C ASN A 32 2.30 -7.67 -5.86
N VAL A 33 1.20 -8.27 -5.38
CA VAL A 33 0.08 -8.67 -6.22
C VAL A 33 -0.51 -7.48 -6.98
N VAL A 34 -0.77 -6.36 -6.29
CA VAL A 34 -1.28 -5.15 -6.95
C VAL A 34 -0.27 -4.60 -7.97
N ALA A 35 1.02 -4.64 -7.66
CA ALA A 35 2.05 -4.17 -8.57
C ALA A 35 2.23 -5.05 -9.83
N GLU A 36 2.09 -6.37 -9.69
CA GLU A 36 2.21 -7.32 -10.80
C GLU A 36 1.01 -7.27 -11.74
N HIS A 37 -0.19 -7.05 -11.20
CA HIS A 37 -1.43 -7.04 -11.98
C HIS A 37 -1.88 -5.64 -12.42
N GLY A 38 -1.30 -4.58 -11.86
CA GLY A 38 -1.64 -3.18 -12.16
C GLY A 38 -2.94 -2.73 -11.50
N GLU A 39 -4.06 -3.30 -11.94
CA GLU A 39 -5.39 -3.05 -11.40
C GLU A 39 -6.12 -4.37 -11.12
N ILE A 40 -6.72 -4.50 -9.94
CA ILE A 40 -7.41 -5.71 -9.50
C ILE A 40 -8.83 -5.40 -9.04
N ARG A 41 -9.79 -6.01 -9.73
CA ARG A 41 -11.21 -5.92 -9.38
C ARG A 41 -11.58 -6.85 -8.21
N GLY A 42 -11.91 -6.23 -7.08
CA GLY A 42 -12.46 -6.86 -5.89
C GLY A 42 -11.43 -7.36 -4.88
N THR A 43 -11.68 -7.07 -3.60
CA THR A 43 -10.83 -7.49 -2.47
C THR A 43 -10.68 -9.01 -2.37
N GLY A 44 -11.71 -9.78 -2.74
CA GLY A 44 -11.63 -11.24 -2.77
C GLY A 44 -10.60 -11.76 -3.77
N LYS A 45 -10.52 -11.13 -4.96
CA LYS A 45 -9.53 -11.51 -5.97
C LYS A 45 -8.11 -11.21 -5.51
N VAL A 46 -7.91 -10.08 -4.82
CA VAL A 46 -6.62 -9.77 -4.18
C VAL A 46 -6.25 -10.84 -3.13
N ALA A 47 -7.22 -11.31 -2.35
CA ALA A 47 -7.00 -12.39 -1.36
C ALA A 47 -6.65 -13.74 -1.99
N ASP A 48 -7.31 -14.11 -3.08
CA ASP A 48 -6.99 -15.35 -3.78
C ASP A 48 -5.62 -15.29 -4.47
N LEU A 49 -5.20 -14.12 -4.97
CA LEU A 49 -3.87 -13.93 -5.56
C LEU A 49 -2.76 -13.89 -4.48
N ALA A 50 -2.97 -13.17 -3.38
CA ALA A 50 -1.95 -12.99 -2.34
C ALA A 50 -1.80 -14.21 -1.43
N PHE A 51 -2.89 -14.93 -1.16
CA PHE A 51 -2.93 -15.99 -0.15
C PHE A 51 -3.61 -17.28 -0.64
N GLY A 52 -3.76 -17.47 -1.96
CA GLY A 52 -4.43 -18.64 -2.56
C GLY A 52 -3.86 -19.98 -2.12
N SER A 53 -2.54 -20.04 -1.88
CA SER A 53 -1.84 -21.23 -1.39
C SER A 53 -1.83 -21.40 0.13
N SER A 54 -2.43 -20.47 0.87
CA SER A 54 -2.53 -20.55 2.34
C SER A 54 -3.64 -21.52 2.76
N ASN A 55 -3.42 -22.25 3.86
CA ASN A 55 -4.42 -23.11 4.49
C ASN A 55 -5.52 -22.33 5.23
N ALA A 56 -5.42 -20.99 5.26
CA ALA A 56 -6.42 -20.11 5.86
C ALA A 56 -7.78 -20.20 5.16
N SER A 57 -8.87 -20.12 5.93
CA SER A 57 -10.23 -20.02 5.38
C SER A 57 -10.38 -18.75 4.53
N ARG A 58 -11.30 -18.78 3.56
CA ARG A 58 -11.53 -17.66 2.64
C ARG A 58 -11.79 -16.33 3.37
N ASP A 59 -12.64 -16.35 4.39
CA ASP A 59 -12.95 -15.16 5.19
C ASP A 59 -11.73 -14.59 5.93
N GLU A 60 -10.86 -15.46 6.45
CA GLU A 60 -9.60 -15.03 7.07
C GLU A 60 -8.68 -14.36 6.06
N ARG A 61 -8.54 -14.94 4.86
CA ARG A 61 -7.72 -14.34 3.79
C ARG A 61 -8.26 -12.97 3.38
N ILE A 62 -9.58 -12.83 3.27
CA ILE A 62 -10.23 -11.55 2.96
C ILE A 62 -9.99 -10.53 4.08
N LEU A 63 -10.10 -10.94 5.35
CA LEU A 63 -9.84 -10.06 6.49
C LEU A 63 -8.39 -9.56 6.50
N ARG A 64 -7.43 -10.46 6.28
CA ARG A 64 -6.00 -10.14 6.20
C ARG A 64 -5.69 -9.16 5.08
N VAL A 65 -6.23 -9.41 3.88
CA VAL A 65 -6.09 -8.48 2.74
C VAL A 65 -6.76 -7.15 3.04
N SER A 66 -7.95 -7.14 3.64
CA SER A 66 -8.66 -5.88 3.96
C SER A 66 -7.83 -5.02 4.91
N LYS A 67 -7.22 -5.64 5.94
CA LYS A 67 -6.30 -4.95 6.85
C LYS A 67 -5.04 -4.44 6.14
N ALA A 68 -4.44 -5.27 5.30
CA ALA A 68 -3.25 -4.90 4.52
C ALA A 68 -3.53 -3.74 3.55
N LEU A 69 -4.62 -3.80 2.78
CA LEU A 69 -5.03 -2.72 1.87
C LEU A 69 -5.33 -1.42 2.60
N THR A 70 -5.94 -1.49 3.79
CA THR A 70 -6.14 -0.31 4.66
C THR A 70 -4.81 0.33 5.01
N GLY A 71 -3.85 -0.47 5.52
CA GLY A 71 -2.52 0.04 5.87
C GLY A 71 -1.76 0.61 4.66
N LEU A 72 -1.75 -0.10 3.53
CA LEU A 72 -1.12 0.37 2.29
C LEU A 72 -1.75 1.68 1.78
N ARG A 73 -3.06 1.87 1.97
CA ARG A 73 -3.75 3.12 1.62
C ARG A 73 -3.38 4.26 2.56
N ASP A 74 -3.28 4.02 3.87
CA ASP A 74 -2.77 5.01 4.83
C ASP A 74 -1.35 5.47 4.46
N TYR A 75 -0.52 4.56 3.93
CA TYR A 75 0.80 4.87 3.39
C TYR A 75 0.80 5.46 1.98
N ARG A 76 -0.39 5.65 1.36
CA ARG A 76 -0.56 6.12 -0.02
C ARG A 76 0.20 5.28 -1.06
N LEU A 77 0.31 3.98 -0.81
CA LEU A 77 0.97 3.04 -1.73
C LEU A 77 0.00 2.42 -2.73
N VAL A 78 -1.27 2.28 -2.31
CA VAL A 78 -2.36 1.80 -3.14
C VAL A 78 -3.53 2.78 -3.06
N GLU A 79 -4.35 2.76 -4.08
CA GLU A 79 -5.62 3.46 -4.13
C GLU A 79 -6.75 2.52 -4.55
N TRP A 80 -7.98 2.99 -4.38
CA TRP A 80 -9.14 2.32 -4.90
C TRP A 80 -10.09 3.29 -5.58
N SER A 81 -10.83 2.74 -6.52
CA SER A 81 -11.94 3.36 -7.23
C SER A 81 -13.11 2.39 -7.29
N GLU A 82 -14.28 2.89 -7.65
CA GLU A 82 -15.44 2.06 -7.97
C GLU A 82 -15.64 2.05 -9.49
N ASP A 83 -15.80 0.85 -10.04
CA ASP A 83 -16.26 0.65 -11.41
C ASP A 83 -17.77 0.98 -11.52
N ASP A 84 -18.29 1.14 -12.75
CA ASP A 84 -19.71 1.44 -13.02
C ASP A 84 -20.70 0.45 -12.35
N GLY A 85 -20.24 -0.77 -12.04
CA GLY A 85 -21.01 -1.78 -11.30
C GLY A 85 -20.94 -1.69 -9.76
N GLY A 86 -20.31 -0.65 -9.18
CA GLY A 86 -20.11 -0.52 -7.73
C GLY A 86 -19.08 -1.49 -7.15
N VAL A 87 -18.19 -2.01 -8.01
CA VAL A 87 -17.15 -2.96 -7.59
C VAL A 87 -15.86 -2.21 -7.34
N VAL A 88 -15.26 -2.43 -6.17
CA VAL A 88 -13.98 -1.84 -5.79
C VAL A 88 -12.85 -2.36 -6.69
N LEU A 89 -12.12 -1.44 -7.31
CA LEU A 89 -10.87 -1.66 -8.04
C LEU A 89 -9.71 -1.24 -7.16
N TRP A 90 -8.64 -2.04 -7.11
CA TRP A 90 -7.42 -1.74 -6.36
C TRP A 90 -6.24 -1.58 -7.31
N ALA A 91 -5.49 -0.49 -7.18
CA ALA A 91 -4.32 -0.21 -8.00
C ALA A 91 -3.19 0.42 -7.17
N LEU A 92 -1.98 0.45 -7.72
CA LEU A 92 -0.88 1.25 -7.15
C LEU A 92 -1.23 2.73 -7.25
N ALA A 93 -0.87 3.50 -6.22
CA ALA A 93 -1.01 4.95 -6.27
C ALA A 93 -0.06 5.56 -7.33
N PRO A 94 -0.41 6.70 -7.97
CA PRO A 94 0.42 7.39 -8.94
C PRO A 94 1.85 7.64 -8.44
N GLY A 95 2.84 7.27 -9.25
CA GLY A 95 4.26 7.45 -8.93
C GLY A 95 4.87 6.38 -8.01
N VAL A 96 4.07 5.39 -7.57
CA VAL A 96 4.58 4.23 -6.85
C VAL A 96 5.16 3.22 -7.84
N HIS A 97 6.48 2.99 -7.73
CA HIS A 97 7.19 1.99 -8.53
C HIS A 97 7.82 0.94 -7.61
N MET A 98 7.73 -0.33 -7.99
CA MET A 98 8.29 -1.45 -7.22
C MET A 98 9.79 -1.28 -6.91
N THR A 99 10.55 -0.72 -7.84
CA THR A 99 11.97 -0.42 -7.64
C THR A 99 12.21 0.57 -6.50
N ASN A 100 11.35 1.58 -6.35
CA ASN A 100 11.45 2.55 -5.26
C ASN A 100 10.99 1.94 -3.93
N LEU A 101 9.99 1.06 -3.94
CA LEU A 101 9.51 0.36 -2.76
C LEU A 101 10.55 -0.61 -2.19
N ALA A 102 11.25 -1.35 -3.05
CA ALA A 102 12.34 -2.23 -2.62
C ALA A 102 13.49 -1.43 -1.96
N LEU A 103 13.75 -0.20 -2.39
CA LEU A 103 14.76 0.66 -1.75
C LEU A 103 14.28 1.23 -0.41
N LEU A 104 12.99 1.52 -0.28
CA LEU A 104 12.38 2.08 0.92
C LEU A 104 12.14 1.01 2.00
N PHE A 105 11.86 -0.23 1.61
CA PHE A 105 11.40 -1.30 2.51
C PHE A 105 12.24 -2.60 2.44
N GLY A 106 13.15 -2.74 1.46
CA GLY A 106 13.92 -3.97 1.23
C GLY A 106 15.06 -4.24 2.22
N ARG A 107 15.43 -3.28 3.08
CA ARG A 107 16.44 -3.52 4.12
C ARG A 107 15.98 -4.45 5.25
N MET A 108 14.68 -4.71 5.39
CA MET A 108 14.15 -5.61 6.43
C MET A 108 14.35 -7.11 6.15
N ARG A 109 14.72 -7.51 4.93
CA ARG A 109 14.79 -8.93 4.55
C ARG A 109 16.12 -9.63 4.90
N ASN A 110 17.16 -8.89 5.31
CA ASN A 110 18.50 -9.45 5.60
C ASN A 110 18.78 -9.71 7.09
N SER A 111 17.78 -9.63 7.98
CA SER A 111 18.00 -9.81 9.43
C SER A 111 17.35 -11.06 10.03
N GLN A 112 16.90 -12.02 9.21
CA GLN A 112 16.55 -13.37 9.67
C GLN A 112 17.39 -14.39 8.89
N GLY A 113 18.63 -14.55 9.34
CA GLY A 113 19.45 -15.74 9.14
C GLY A 113 19.61 -16.45 10.48
#